data_AF-A0A939BS81-F1
#
_entry.id   AF-A0A939BS81-F1
#
_cell.length_a   1.000
_cell.length_b   1.000
_cell.length_c   1.000
_cell.angle_alpha   90.00
_cell.angle_beta   90.00
_cell.angle_gamma   90.00
#
_symmetry.space_group_name_H-M   'P 1'
#
loop_
_entity.id
_entity.type
_entity.pdbx_description
1 polymer ?
#
loop_
_entity_poly.entity_id
_entity_poly.type
_entity_poly.pdbx_seq_one_letter_code
_entity_poly.pdbx_strand_id
1 'polypeptide(L)'
;MRTTIKAKLLEIPSEQSEKIDNLMLRFSSAIRFAFNRRKPDAYDPMNKGDLEKLLQSKYKLNSRYAKDAVMKADSIISSQKELVKEYHSNYKSKVKQVKQELKRAKCKQKIHALKTKLDKYQRKLEEYQKHLNEGTIPKVIFGGKENYKARCEGKISNQEWKELRNNKFCSRGDKTKKGNLNTRIV
;
A
#
# COMPACT_ATOMS: atom_id res chain seq x y z
N MET A 1 14.57 -21.25 7.35
CA MET A 1 14.27 -20.83 5.96
C MET A 1 12.79 -20.45 5.86
N ARG A 2 12.45 -19.25 5.36
CA ARG A 2 11.06 -18.79 5.19
C ARG A 2 10.68 -18.82 3.71
N THR A 3 9.85 -19.77 3.30
CA THR A 3 9.36 -19.87 1.92
C THR A 3 8.05 -19.10 1.79
N THR A 4 7.95 -18.23 0.78
CA THR A 4 6.70 -17.53 0.43
C THR A 4 6.27 -17.97 -0.96
N ILE A 5 5.07 -18.53 -1.07
CA ILE A 5 4.49 -18.99 -2.34
C ILE A 5 3.29 -18.09 -2.64
N LYS A 6 3.22 -17.56 -3.86
CA LYS A 6 2.00 -16.90 -4.36
C LYS A 6 1.10 -17.98 -4.93
N ALA A 7 -0.12 -18.05 -4.45
CA ALA A 7 -1.14 -18.99 -4.92
C ALA A 7 -2.43 -18.23 -5.21
N LYS A 8 -3.27 -18.81 -6.07
CA LYS A 8 -4.62 -18.33 -6.36
C LYS A 8 -5.59 -19.47 -6.07
N LEU A 9 -6.69 -19.17 -5.39
CA LEU A 9 -7.81 -20.09 -5.26
C LEU A 9 -8.70 -19.89 -6.50
N LEU A 10 -8.94 -20.97 -7.26
CA LEU A 10 -9.68 -20.92 -8.52
C LEU A 10 -11.14 -21.34 -8.35
N GLU A 11 -11.38 -22.38 -7.56
CA GLU A 11 -12.70 -22.97 -7.34
C GLU A 11 -12.93 -23.09 -5.83
N ILE A 12 -13.94 -22.37 -5.33
CA ILE A 12 -14.32 -22.38 -3.91
C ILE A 12 -15.84 -22.56 -3.88
N PRO A 13 -16.36 -23.59 -3.19
CA PRO A 13 -17.80 -23.71 -2.92
C PRO A 13 -18.38 -22.41 -2.35
N SER A 14 -19.60 -22.05 -2.75
CA SER A 14 -20.22 -20.75 -2.41
C SER A 14 -20.19 -20.44 -0.90
N GLU A 15 -20.48 -21.43 -0.06
CA GLU A 15 -20.47 -21.28 1.41
C GLU A 15 -19.06 -21.02 1.98
N GLN A 16 -18.02 -21.58 1.36
CA GLN A 16 -16.63 -21.33 1.76
C GLN A 16 -16.12 -19.98 1.26
N SER A 17 -16.61 -19.52 0.10
CA SER A 17 -16.24 -18.21 -0.46
C SER A 17 -16.60 -17.09 0.50
N GLU A 18 -17.81 -17.10 1.06
CA GLU A 18 -18.27 -16.05 1.97
C GLU A 18 -17.42 -15.99 3.26
N LYS A 19 -17.01 -17.15 3.80
CA LYS A 19 -16.12 -17.23 4.97
C LYS A 19 -14.76 -16.62 4.67
N ILE A 20 -14.22 -16.88 3.48
CA ILE A 20 -12.93 -16.33 3.04
C ILE A 20 -13.05 -14.84 2.78
N ASP A 21 -14.09 -14.38 2.09
CA ASP A 21 -14.33 -12.95 1.81
C ASP A 21 -14.46 -12.14 3.09
N ASN A 22 -15.19 -12.66 4.09
CA ASN A 22 -15.28 -12.05 5.41
C ASN A 22 -13.91 -12.00 6.12
N LEU A 23 -13.11 -13.06 6.01
CA LEU A 23 -11.76 -13.09 6.56
C LEU A 23 -10.84 -12.06 5.88
N MET A 24 -10.85 -11.99 4.55
CA MET A 24 -10.05 -11.03 3.78
C MET A 24 -10.49 -9.60 4.05
N LEU A 25 -11.80 -9.34 4.16
CA LEU A 25 -12.38 -8.06 4.52
C LEU A 25 -11.89 -7.58 5.88
N ARG A 26 -12.00 -8.43 6.91
CA ARG A 26 -11.56 -8.10 8.28
C ARG A 26 -10.05 -7.86 8.33
N PHE A 27 -9.27 -8.75 7.74
CA PHE A 27 -7.82 -8.66 7.74
C PHE A 27 -7.31 -7.43 6.97
N SER A 28 -7.83 -7.18 5.77
CA SER A 28 -7.48 -6.01 4.97
C SER A 28 -7.89 -4.71 5.66
N SER A 29 -9.05 -4.70 6.33
CA SER A 29 -9.49 -3.55 7.13
C SER A 29 -8.58 -3.30 8.33
N ALA A 30 -8.15 -4.35 9.03
CA ALA A 30 -7.21 -4.26 10.15
C ALA A 30 -5.85 -3.71 9.70
N ILE A 31 -5.32 -4.14 8.55
CA ILE A 31 -4.07 -3.59 7.98
C ILE A 31 -4.20 -2.09 7.74
N ARG A 32 -5.27 -1.65 7.08
CA ARG A 32 -5.49 -0.22 6.79
C ARG A 32 -5.61 0.60 8.07
N PHE A 33 -6.36 0.07 9.04
CA PHE A 33 -6.53 0.70 10.33
C PHE A 33 -5.20 0.86 11.07
N ALA A 34 -4.39 -0.21 11.08
CA ALA A 34 -3.06 -0.20 11.66
C ALA A 34 -2.14 0.80 10.95
N PHE A 35 -2.10 0.77 9.62
CA PHE A 35 -1.29 1.67 8.81
C PHE A 35 -1.56 3.14 9.13
N ASN A 36 -2.84 3.53 9.25
CA ASN A 36 -3.21 4.91 9.53
C ASN A 36 -2.74 5.44 10.90
N ARG A 37 -2.54 4.53 11.88
CA ARG A 37 -2.06 4.82 13.24
C ARG A 37 -0.56 4.63 13.42
N ARG A 38 0.09 3.92 12.50
CA ARG A 38 1.53 3.62 12.55
C ARG A 38 2.36 4.52 11.64
N LYS A 39 1.75 5.14 10.63
CA LYS A 39 2.46 6.04 9.71
C LYS A 39 3.02 7.27 10.47
N PRO A 40 4.13 7.86 9.99
CA PRO A 40 4.82 8.95 10.71
C PRO A 40 3.93 10.16 11.01
N ASP A 41 3.02 10.49 10.10
CA ASP A 41 2.06 11.60 10.14
C ASP A 41 0.67 11.15 10.66
N ALA A 42 0.62 10.14 11.53
CA ALA A 42 -0.63 9.65 12.09
C ALA A 42 -1.27 10.70 13.02
N TYR A 43 -2.55 10.98 12.80
CA TYR A 43 -3.36 11.86 13.67
C TYR A 43 -3.59 11.23 15.07
N ASP A 44 -3.76 9.91 15.11
CA ASP A 44 -3.98 9.12 16.33
C ASP A 44 -2.92 8.01 16.40
N PRO A 45 -1.67 8.34 16.76
CA PRO A 45 -0.57 7.39 16.74
C PRO A 45 -0.72 6.37 17.86
N MET A 46 -0.41 5.11 17.57
CA MET A 46 -0.56 4.02 18.53
C MET A 46 0.67 3.11 18.54
N ASN A 47 1.07 2.68 19.74
CA ASN A 47 2.13 1.68 19.86
C ASN A 47 1.65 0.32 19.36
N LYS A 48 2.62 -0.53 19.02
CA LYS A 48 2.35 -1.83 18.41
C LYS A 48 1.51 -2.76 19.29
N GLY A 49 1.83 -2.87 20.57
CA GLY A 49 1.18 -3.83 21.48
C GLY A 49 -0.30 -3.49 21.73
N ASP A 50 -0.62 -2.24 21.98
CA ASP A 50 -1.99 -1.81 22.21
C ASP A 50 -2.80 -1.87 20.92
N LEU A 51 -2.18 -1.54 19.78
CA LEU A 51 -2.82 -1.66 18.48
C LEU A 51 -3.17 -3.13 18.18
N GLU A 52 -2.29 -4.08 18.49
CA GLU A 52 -2.58 -5.50 18.35
C GLU A 52 -3.78 -5.94 19.21
N LYS A 53 -3.90 -5.46 20.46
CA LYS A 53 -5.06 -5.76 21.32
C LYS A 53 -6.35 -5.13 20.76
N LEU A 54 -6.27 -3.89 20.32
CA LEU A 54 -7.41 -3.18 19.72
C LEU A 54 -7.89 -3.84 18.42
N LEU A 55 -6.98 -4.31 17.58
CA LEU A 55 -7.35 -5.02 16.36
C LEU A 55 -8.07 -6.34 16.65
N GLN A 56 -7.67 -7.06 17.71
CA GLN A 56 -8.33 -8.30 18.11
C GLN A 56 -9.79 -8.06 18.48
N SER A 57 -10.07 -7.09 19.35
CA SER A 57 -11.44 -6.76 19.77
C SER A 57 -12.25 -6.16 18.62
N LYS A 58 -11.71 -5.17 17.91
CA LYS A 58 -12.41 -4.41 16.86
C LYS A 58 -12.77 -5.24 15.64
N TYR A 59 -11.85 -6.07 15.17
CA TYR A 59 -12.02 -6.86 13.94
C TYR A 59 -12.31 -8.33 14.21
N LYS A 60 -12.47 -8.72 15.48
CA LYS A 60 -12.64 -10.12 15.92
C LYS A 60 -11.56 -11.03 15.33
N LEU A 61 -10.32 -10.55 15.31
CA LEU A 61 -9.15 -11.29 14.85
C LEU A 61 -8.52 -12.01 16.05
N ASN A 62 -7.97 -13.20 15.82
CA ASN A 62 -7.07 -13.80 16.81
C ASN A 62 -5.76 -13.01 16.90
N SER A 63 -5.03 -13.23 17.99
CA SER A 63 -3.75 -12.58 18.29
C SER A 63 -2.72 -12.69 17.15
N ARG A 64 -2.68 -13.81 16.43
CA ARG A 64 -1.74 -14.01 15.32
C ARG A 64 -2.08 -13.11 14.13
N TYR A 65 -3.36 -13.05 13.74
CA TYR A 65 -3.81 -12.21 12.63
C TYR A 65 -3.70 -10.72 12.96
N ALA A 66 -3.97 -10.32 14.21
CA ALA A 66 -3.76 -8.94 14.64
C ALA A 66 -2.27 -8.54 14.56
N LYS A 67 -1.36 -9.39 15.05
CA LYS A 67 0.10 -9.23 14.91
C LYS A 67 0.52 -9.13 13.44
N ASP A 68 0.00 -10.03 12.61
CA ASP A 68 0.33 -10.05 11.17
C ASP A 68 -0.20 -8.80 10.45
N ALA A 69 -1.36 -8.26 10.85
CA ALA A 69 -1.91 -7.02 10.30
C ALA A 69 -1.03 -5.81 10.63
N VAL A 70 -0.56 -5.68 11.88
CA VAL A 70 0.37 -4.61 12.25
C VAL A 70 1.72 -4.78 11.55
N MET A 71 2.26 -6.00 11.49
CA MET A 71 3.50 -6.28 10.75
C MET A 71 3.39 -5.91 9.27
N LYS A 72 2.25 -6.21 8.62
CA LYS A 72 2.01 -5.82 7.22
C LYS A 72 1.93 -4.30 7.07
N ALA A 73 1.26 -3.62 7.99
CA ALA A 73 1.21 -2.16 8.00
C ALA A 73 2.62 -1.53 8.13
N ASP A 74 3.41 -2.00 9.10
CA ASP A 74 4.79 -1.53 9.31
C ASP A 74 5.68 -1.83 8.09
N SER A 75 5.49 -2.99 7.45
CA SER A 75 6.19 -3.35 6.20
C SER A 75 5.83 -2.43 5.04
N ILE A 76 4.56 -2.03 4.90
CA ILE A 76 4.13 -1.04 3.90
C ILE A 76 4.80 0.31 4.18
N ILE A 77 4.79 0.79 5.43
CA ILE A 77 5.42 2.06 5.82
C ILE A 77 6.92 2.03 5.50
N SER A 78 7.62 0.96 5.88
CA SER A 78 9.04 0.79 5.63
C SER A 78 9.35 0.80 4.12
N SER A 79 8.55 0.08 3.33
CA SER A 79 8.66 0.09 1.87
C SER A 79 8.43 1.48 1.28
N GLN A 80 7.45 2.25 1.78
CA GLN A 80 7.22 3.61 1.31
C GLN A 80 8.39 4.54 1.64
N LYS A 81 9.00 4.41 2.82
CA LYS A 81 10.20 5.20 3.19
C LYS A 81 11.37 4.97 2.23
N GLU A 82 11.62 3.70 1.87
CA GLU A 82 12.67 3.39 0.89
C GLU A 82 12.32 3.91 -0.51
N LEU A 83 11.07 3.77 -0.94
CA LEU A 83 10.60 4.30 -2.23
C LEU A 83 10.76 5.81 -2.35
N VAL A 84 10.57 6.58 -1.26
CA VAL A 84 10.79 8.03 -1.28
C VAL A 84 12.24 8.37 -1.64
N LYS A 85 13.21 7.66 -1.06
CA LYS A 85 14.65 7.86 -1.36
C LYS A 85 14.94 7.54 -2.82
N GLU A 86 14.42 6.41 -3.30
CA GLU A 86 14.60 5.96 -4.68
C GLU A 86 13.98 6.95 -5.67
N TYR A 87 12.73 7.37 -5.43
CA TYR A 87 12.06 8.34 -6.28
C TYR A 87 12.75 9.70 -6.27
N HIS A 88 13.19 10.19 -5.12
CA HIS A 88 13.97 11.42 -5.04
C HIS A 88 15.22 11.35 -5.94
N SER A 89 16.00 10.28 -5.83
CA SER A 89 17.19 10.05 -6.67
C SER A 89 16.85 9.98 -8.17
N ASN A 90 15.79 9.23 -8.51
CA ASN A 90 15.32 9.08 -9.88
C ASN A 90 14.87 10.42 -10.48
N TYR A 91 14.10 11.23 -9.74
CA TYR A 91 13.66 12.54 -10.20
C TYR A 91 14.82 13.54 -10.31
N LYS A 92 15.80 13.49 -9.40
CA LYS A 92 17.03 14.30 -9.49
C LYS A 92 17.77 14.04 -10.79
N SER A 93 17.91 12.76 -11.15
CA SER A 93 18.53 12.33 -12.41
C SER A 93 17.72 12.78 -13.64
N LYS A 94 16.38 12.63 -13.61
CA LYS A 94 15.49 13.10 -14.68
C LYS A 94 15.55 14.62 -14.89
N VAL A 95 15.59 15.40 -13.82
CA VAL A 95 15.74 16.87 -13.89
C VAL A 95 17.08 17.23 -14.55
N LYS A 96 18.18 16.56 -14.19
CA LYS A 96 19.50 16.78 -14.80
C LYS A 96 19.48 16.50 -16.30
N GLN A 97 18.87 15.38 -16.72
CA GLN A 97 18.75 15.00 -18.13
C GLN A 97 17.94 16.03 -18.92
N VAL A 98 16.75 16.42 -18.44
CA VAL A 98 15.90 17.40 -19.14
C VAL A 98 16.58 18.76 -19.23
N LYS A 99 17.33 19.19 -18.19
CA LYS A 99 18.14 20.42 -18.25
C LYS A 99 19.20 20.35 -19.35
N GLN A 100 19.84 19.20 -19.56
CA GLN A 100 20.81 19.02 -20.64
C GLN A 100 20.15 19.01 -22.02
N GLU A 101 19.00 18.35 -22.17
CA GLU A 101 18.22 18.35 -23.41
C GLU A 101 17.74 19.75 -23.78
N LEU A 102 17.31 20.54 -22.80
CA LEU A 102 16.83 21.91 -22.99
C LEU A 102 17.94 22.82 -23.55
N LYS A 103 19.20 22.64 -23.13
CA LYS A 103 20.36 23.39 -23.67
C LYS A 103 20.61 23.10 -25.15
N ARG A 104 20.28 21.90 -25.62
CA ARG A 104 20.50 21.46 -27.01
C ARG A 104 19.29 21.72 -27.92
N ALA A 105 18.13 22.02 -27.34
CA ALA A 105 16.89 22.20 -28.09
C ALA A 105 16.89 23.55 -28.84
N LYS A 106 16.57 23.50 -30.14
CA LYS A 106 16.51 24.68 -31.02
C LYS A 106 15.07 25.09 -31.38
N CYS A 107 14.19 24.11 -31.55
CA CYS A 107 12.79 24.35 -31.93
C CYS A 107 11.97 24.90 -30.76
N LYS A 108 11.21 25.98 -30.99
CA LYS A 108 10.34 26.64 -30.00
C LYS A 108 9.35 25.66 -29.34
N GLN A 109 8.69 24.81 -30.12
CA GLN A 109 7.74 23.80 -29.62
C GLN A 109 8.42 22.79 -28.69
N LYS A 110 9.61 22.30 -29.07
CA LYS A 110 10.39 21.37 -28.27
C LYS A 110 10.87 22.01 -26.96
N ILE A 111 11.32 23.26 -27.02
CA ILE A 111 11.72 24.03 -25.83
C ILE A 111 10.53 24.17 -24.88
N HIS A 112 9.34 24.53 -25.39
CA HIS A 112 8.13 24.65 -24.59
C HIS A 112 7.76 23.32 -23.91
N ALA A 113 7.73 22.22 -24.66
CA ALA A 113 7.46 20.89 -24.11
C ALA A 113 8.48 20.48 -23.02
N LEU A 114 9.77 20.75 -23.24
CA LEU A 114 10.83 20.46 -22.27
C LEU A 114 10.73 21.32 -21.02
N LYS A 115 10.33 22.60 -21.13
CA LYS A 115 10.06 23.48 -19.97
C LYS A 115 8.91 22.93 -19.12
N THR A 116 7.80 22.54 -19.74
CA THR A 116 6.65 21.92 -19.03
C THR A 116 7.05 20.60 -18.35
N LYS A 117 7.86 19.79 -19.02
CA LYS A 117 8.39 18.53 -18.46
C LYS A 117 9.33 18.80 -17.28
N LEU A 118 10.19 19.81 -17.38
CA LEU A 118 11.11 20.21 -16.33
C LEU A 118 10.35 20.68 -15.08
N ASP A 119 9.35 21.54 -15.24
CA ASP A 119 8.48 22.00 -14.15
C ASP A 119 7.84 20.82 -13.40
N LYS A 120 7.21 19.90 -14.14
CA LYS A 120 6.60 18.69 -13.57
C LYS A 120 7.60 17.86 -12.75
N TYR A 121 8.82 17.67 -13.25
CA TYR A 121 9.84 16.89 -12.56
C TYR A 121 10.42 17.62 -11.36
N GLN A 122 10.58 18.94 -11.46
CA GLN A 122 11.05 19.79 -10.37
C GLN A 122 10.06 19.77 -9.21
N ARG A 123 8.76 19.95 -9.48
CA ARG A 123 7.69 19.82 -8.47
C ARG A 123 7.69 18.46 -7.79
N LYS A 124 7.90 17.38 -8.56
CA LYS A 124 7.97 16.02 -8.00
C LYS A 124 9.22 15.82 -7.14
N LEU A 125 10.35 16.36 -7.57
CA LEU A 125 11.59 16.32 -6.80
C LEU A 125 11.41 17.03 -5.45
N GLU A 126 10.81 18.22 -5.45
CA GLU A 126 10.50 19.00 -4.26
C GLU A 126 9.53 18.27 -3.32
N GLU A 127 8.48 17.64 -3.86
CA GLU A 127 7.55 16.81 -3.09
C GLU A 127 8.28 15.67 -2.35
N TYR A 128 9.17 14.93 -3.02
CA TYR A 128 9.93 13.86 -2.36
C TYR A 128 11.00 14.40 -1.40
N GLN A 129 11.64 15.52 -1.72
CA GLN A 129 12.58 16.19 -0.81
C GLN A 129 11.89 16.62 0.48
N LYS A 130 10.67 17.15 0.39
CA LYS A 130 9.84 17.48 1.55
C LYS A 130 9.60 16.25 2.44
N HIS A 131 9.18 15.14 1.85
CA HIS A 131 8.98 13.89 2.60
C HIS A 131 10.27 13.37 3.28
N LEU A 132 11.42 13.51 2.62
CA LEU A 132 12.71 13.16 3.23
C LEU A 132 13.04 14.06 4.43
N ASN A 133 12.84 15.36 4.29
CA ASN A 133 13.13 16.33 5.35
C ASN A 133 12.24 16.14 6.57
N GLU A 134 10.94 15.90 6.35
CA GLU A 134 9.94 15.72 7.41
C GLU A 134 9.89 14.28 7.96
N GLY A 135 10.59 13.33 7.32
CA GLY A 135 10.51 11.90 7.67
C GLY A 135 9.14 11.27 7.42
N THR A 136 8.30 11.90 6.58
CA THR A 136 6.95 11.46 6.25
C THR A 136 6.92 10.57 5.00
N ILE A 137 5.76 10.01 4.68
CA ILE A 137 5.56 9.20 3.48
C ILE A 137 4.47 9.80 2.60
N PRO A 138 4.53 9.61 1.26
CA PRO A 138 3.45 9.98 0.37
C PRO A 138 2.15 9.25 0.72
N LYS A 139 1.02 9.85 0.32
CA LYS A 139 -0.31 9.27 0.55
C LYS A 139 -0.44 7.90 -0.12
N VAL A 140 -0.67 6.87 0.68
CA VAL A 140 -0.93 5.51 0.21
C VAL A 140 -2.42 5.31 -0.03
N ILE A 141 -2.77 4.88 -1.25
CA ILE A 141 -4.14 4.54 -1.64
C ILE A 141 -4.25 3.02 -1.73
N PHE A 142 -4.87 2.40 -0.72
CA PHE A 142 -5.20 0.99 -0.74
C PHE A 142 -6.20 0.69 -1.86
N GLY A 143 -5.97 -0.38 -2.63
CA GLY A 143 -6.76 -0.73 -3.83
C GLY A 143 -6.23 -0.13 -5.12
N GLY A 144 -5.22 0.76 -5.04
CA GLY A 144 -4.57 1.36 -6.21
C GLY A 144 -5.15 2.72 -6.58
N LYS A 145 -4.26 3.61 -7.03
CA LYS A 145 -4.61 5.00 -7.38
C LYS A 145 -5.55 5.10 -8.57
N GLU A 146 -5.33 4.29 -9.61
CA GLU A 146 -6.16 4.33 -10.81
C GLU A 146 -7.59 3.84 -10.53
N ASN A 147 -7.72 2.77 -9.73
CA ASN A 147 -9.03 2.30 -9.26
C ASN A 147 -9.75 3.33 -8.39
N TYR A 148 -9.02 4.07 -7.54
CA TYR A 148 -9.61 5.17 -6.78
C TYR A 148 -10.14 6.28 -7.69
N LYS A 149 -9.40 6.67 -8.75
CA LYS A 149 -9.89 7.63 -9.75
C LYS A 149 -11.11 7.10 -10.49
N ALA A 150 -11.07 5.85 -10.95
CA ALA A 150 -12.20 5.20 -11.61
C ALA A 150 -13.45 5.21 -10.71
N ARG A 151 -13.28 4.99 -9.40
CA ARG A 151 -14.37 5.12 -8.42
C ARG A 151 -14.90 6.55 -8.30
N CYS A 152 -14.02 7.55 -8.27
CA CYS A 152 -14.43 8.97 -8.26
C CYS A 152 -15.17 9.39 -9.53
N GLU A 153 -14.80 8.81 -10.67
CA GLU A 153 -15.43 9.03 -11.98
C GLU A 153 -16.71 8.21 -12.19
N GLY A 154 -17.11 7.37 -11.23
CA GLY A 154 -18.31 6.52 -11.35
C GLY A 154 -18.15 5.31 -12.28
N LYS A 155 -16.94 5.02 -12.76
CA LYS A 155 -16.64 3.88 -13.65
C LYS A 155 -16.67 2.52 -12.95
N ILE A 156 -16.45 2.51 -11.64
CA ILE A 156 -16.63 1.32 -10.80
C ILE A 156 -17.52 1.66 -9.61
N SER A 157 -18.32 0.68 -9.22
CA SER A 157 -19.18 0.75 -8.05
C SER A 157 -18.37 0.81 -6.74
N ASN A 158 -19.05 1.21 -5.67
CA ASN A 158 -18.46 1.16 -4.33
C ASN A 158 -18.12 -0.27 -3.90
N GLN A 159 -18.86 -1.26 -4.40
CA GLN A 159 -18.68 -2.66 -4.05
C GLN A 159 -17.41 -3.22 -4.73
N GLU A 160 -17.26 -3.00 -6.03
CA GLU A 160 -16.03 -3.36 -6.76
C GLU A 160 -14.78 -2.69 -6.15
N TRP A 161 -14.90 -1.42 -5.74
CA TRP A 161 -13.82 -0.73 -5.04
C TRP A 161 -13.48 -1.37 -3.68
N LYS A 162 -14.47 -1.87 -2.94
CA LYS A 162 -14.23 -2.60 -1.70
C LYS A 162 -13.53 -3.93 -1.99
N GLU A 163 -13.96 -4.67 -2.99
CA GLU A 163 -13.36 -5.95 -3.39
C GLU A 163 -11.89 -5.79 -3.78
N LEU A 164 -11.56 -4.82 -4.64
CA LEU A 164 -10.17 -4.49 -5.02
C LEU A 164 -9.27 -4.14 -3.82
N ARG A 165 -9.86 -3.61 -2.75
CA ARG A 165 -9.15 -3.28 -1.49
C ARG A 165 -9.07 -4.43 -0.51
N ASN A 166 -9.96 -5.40 -0.63
CA ASN A 166 -10.18 -6.46 0.35
C ASN A 166 -9.86 -7.85 -0.18
N ASN A 167 -9.30 -7.98 -1.38
CA ASN A 167 -9.01 -9.26 -2.05
C ASN A 167 -7.70 -9.94 -1.61
N LYS A 168 -7.20 -9.65 -0.41
CA LYS A 168 -5.92 -10.19 0.07
C LYS A 168 -6.03 -10.67 1.50
N PHE A 169 -5.44 -11.82 1.76
CA PHE A 169 -5.12 -12.27 3.11
C PHE A 169 -3.75 -12.92 3.16
N CYS A 170 -3.19 -13.00 4.37
CA CYS A 170 -1.97 -13.74 4.64
C CYS A 170 -2.35 -14.97 5.46
N SER A 171 -2.06 -16.16 4.97
CA SER A 171 -2.15 -17.38 5.76
C SER A 171 -0.78 -17.70 6.34
N ARG A 172 -0.67 -17.83 7.66
CA ARG A 172 0.56 -18.26 8.34
C ARG A 172 0.29 -19.51 9.14
N GLY A 173 0.75 -20.65 8.61
CA GLY A 173 0.67 -21.93 9.28
C GLY A 173 1.79 -22.14 10.31
N ASP A 174 1.51 -23.00 11.28
CA ASP A 174 2.48 -23.51 12.24
C ASP A 174 2.55 -25.03 12.11
N LYS A 175 3.74 -25.60 11.90
CA LYS A 175 3.89 -27.05 11.76
C LYS A 175 3.38 -27.77 13.01
N THR A 176 3.63 -27.22 14.19
CA THR A 176 3.18 -27.79 15.48
C THR A 176 1.66 -27.76 15.64
N LYS A 177 0.95 -26.89 14.92
CA LYS A 177 -0.51 -26.75 14.94
C LYS A 177 -1.19 -27.32 13.69
N LYS A 178 -0.47 -28.12 12.90
CA LYS A 178 -0.92 -28.70 11.63
C LYS A 178 -1.43 -27.63 10.65
N GLY A 179 -0.65 -26.55 10.46
CA GLY A 179 -0.96 -25.48 9.52
C GLY A 179 -1.63 -24.25 10.16
N ASN A 180 -2.43 -23.52 9.39
CA ASN A 180 -3.12 -22.32 9.86
C ASN A 180 -4.53 -22.69 10.33
N LEU A 181 -4.79 -22.49 11.62
CA LEU A 181 -6.08 -22.77 12.24
C LEU A 181 -7.25 -21.98 11.64
N ASN A 182 -6.97 -20.80 11.05
CA ASN A 182 -8.00 -19.90 10.52
C ASN A 182 -8.36 -20.17 9.06
N THR A 183 -7.61 -21.02 8.36
CA THR A 183 -7.80 -21.30 6.93
C THR A 183 -7.94 -22.79 6.68
N ARG A 184 -8.49 -23.52 7.66
CA ARG A 184 -8.93 -24.90 7.49
C ARG A 184 -10.27 -24.87 6.77
N ILE A 185 -10.19 -24.65 5.47
CA ILE A 185 -11.32 -24.67 4.55
C ILE A 185 -11.42 -26.12 4.09
N VAL A 186 -12.56 -26.76 4.34
CA VAL A 186 -12.88 -28.16 3.99
C VAL A 186 -14.02 -28.12 3.00
#